data_AF-A0A554L4D6-F1
#
_entry.id   AF-A0A554L4D6-F1
#
_cell.length_a   1.000
_cell.length_b   1.000
_cell.length_c   1.000
_cell.angle_alpha   90.00
_cell.angle_beta   90.00
_cell.angle_gamma   90.00
#
_symmetry.space_group_name_H-M   'P 1'
#
loop_
_entity.id
_entity.type
_entity.pdbx_description
1 polymer ?
#
loop_
_entity_poly.entity_id
_entity_poly.type
_entity_poly.pdbx_seq_one_letter_code
_entity_poly.pdbx_strand_id
1 'polypeptide(L)'
;MKQKGLTLIELLVVMAVLAIAGTFIFNIFTSTLRGSNKTQILGVIKQNGQAVLETMDKTIRNSDNVVCPFFLSPTDITSSSNTLVTVKNGIYTRYRFFPPEQEANGLIKQDNPVKQNVGETTIEETDPQFVDRICNVSSLLSNAVFLTDTNPQTGVSISIQSGQSGIFTRNRSSGFKDKVTIKFTVKPGVGVSISVSGQIDPVLFQTTINLR
;
A
#
# COMPACT_ATOMS: atom_id res chain seq x y z
N MET A 1 33.64 56.44 39.73
CA MET A 1 32.94 55.14 39.51
C MET A 1 33.97 54.10 39.10
N LYS A 2 34.16 53.02 39.87
CA LYS A 2 35.11 51.95 39.53
C LYS A 2 34.40 50.93 38.62
N GLN A 3 34.82 50.82 37.37
CA GLN A 3 34.39 49.74 36.48
C GLN A 3 35.10 48.45 36.91
N LYS A 4 34.33 47.42 37.27
CA LYS A 4 34.87 46.08 37.54
C LYS A 4 35.07 45.39 36.19
N GLY A 5 36.32 45.01 35.89
CA GLY A 5 36.64 44.23 34.69
C GLY A 5 36.17 42.78 34.83
N LEU A 6 35.72 42.20 33.72
CA LEU A 6 35.31 40.79 33.64
C LEU A 6 36.52 39.88 33.97
N THR A 7 36.29 38.86 34.79
CA THR A 7 37.34 37.87 35.08
C THR A 7 37.34 36.75 34.04
N LEU A 8 38.50 36.19 33.72
CA LEU A 8 38.62 35.09 32.75
C LEU A 8 37.78 33.86 33.16
N ILE A 9 37.66 33.61 34.45
CA ILE A 9 36.87 32.50 35.00
C ILE A 9 35.37 32.70 34.76
N GLU A 10 34.88 33.94 34.86
CA GLU A 10 33.47 34.27 34.62
C GLU A 10 33.09 34.04 33.15
N LEU A 11 33.98 34.37 32.21
CA LEU A 11 33.82 34.05 30.79
C LEU A 11 33.75 32.53 30.55
N LEU A 12 34.61 31.76 31.22
CA LEU A 12 34.67 30.30 31.05
C LEU A 12 33.40 29.61 31.58
N VAL A 13 32.87 30.07 32.71
CA VAL A 13 31.60 29.56 33.26
C VAL A 13 30.43 29.87 32.31
N VAL A 14 30.38 31.08 31.74
CA VAL A 14 29.33 31.44 30.76
C VAL A 14 29.40 30.55 29.53
N MET A 15 30.60 30.30 28.99
CA MET A 15 30.77 29.40 27.84
C MET A 15 30.33 27.96 28.14
N ALA A 16 30.65 27.44 29.34
CA ALA A 16 30.22 26.12 29.76
C ALA A 16 28.70 26.01 29.88
N VAL A 17 28.04 27.01 30.47
CA VAL A 17 26.58 27.05 30.58
C VAL A 17 25.93 27.17 29.21
N LEU A 18 26.48 28.00 28.31
CA LEU A 18 25.99 28.13 26.94
C LEU A 18 26.14 26.85 26.12
N ALA A 19 27.24 26.11 26.29
CA ALA A 19 27.43 24.83 25.63
C ALA A 19 26.37 23.81 26.08
N ILE A 20 26.11 23.72 27.38
CA ILE A 20 25.07 22.84 27.94
C ILE A 20 23.69 23.24 27.41
N ALA A 21 23.33 24.53 27.49
CA ALA A 21 22.06 25.03 26.98
C ALA A 21 21.90 24.77 25.46
N GLY A 22 22.97 24.99 24.69
CA GLY A 22 22.98 24.75 23.24
C GLY A 22 22.72 23.29 22.88
N THR A 23 23.33 22.34 23.60
CA THR A 23 23.06 20.91 23.37
C THR A 23 21.61 20.52 23.67
N PHE A 24 21.00 21.06 24.73
CA PHE A 24 19.59 20.83 25.02
C PHE A 24 18.68 21.35 23.90
N ILE A 25 18.92 22.58 23.44
CA ILE A 25 18.15 23.20 22.36
C ILE A 25 18.28 22.37 21.07
N PHE A 26 19.49 21.95 20.71
CA PHE A 26 19.73 21.13 19.52
C PHE A 26 19.05 19.76 19.59
N ASN A 27 19.08 19.12 20.76
CA ASN A 27 18.40 17.84 20.98
C ASN A 27 16.87 17.96 20.87
N ILE A 28 16.29 19.04 21.43
CA ILE A 28 14.85 19.32 21.31
C ILE A 28 14.50 19.56 19.85
N PHE A 29 15.22 20.44 19.16
CA PHE A 29 14.97 20.77 17.76
C PHE A 29 15.02 19.54 16.84
N THR A 30 16.07 18.72 16.97
CA THR A 30 16.22 17.49 16.17
C THR A 30 15.13 16.47 16.49
N SER A 31 14.72 16.34 17.75
CA SER A 31 13.63 15.46 18.15
C SER A 31 12.28 15.93 17.59
N THR A 32 12.00 17.23 17.63
CA THR A 32 10.79 17.82 17.04
C THR A 32 10.75 17.61 15.53
N LEU A 33 11.87 17.84 14.83
CA LEU A 33 11.95 17.64 13.38
C LEU A 33 11.71 16.18 12.98
N ARG A 34 12.30 15.23 13.72
CA ARG A 34 12.06 13.79 13.53
C ARG A 34 10.58 13.43 13.79
N GLY A 35 9.99 13.97 14.85
CA GLY A 35 8.57 13.75 15.17
C GLY A 35 7.62 14.28 14.10
N SER A 36 7.93 15.45 13.52
CA SER A 36 7.17 16.03 12.41
C SER A 36 7.21 15.14 11.16
N ASN A 37 8.40 14.70 10.75
CA ASN A 37 8.56 13.82 9.59
C ASN A 37 7.82 12.48 9.76
N LYS A 38 7.89 11.88 10.96
CA LYS A 38 7.15 10.66 11.28
C LYS A 38 5.64 10.85 11.12
N THR A 39 5.12 11.95 11.65
CA THR A 39 3.68 12.27 11.57
C THR A 39 3.24 12.50 10.12
N GLN A 40 4.04 13.21 9.33
CA GLN A 40 3.76 13.45 7.92
C GLN A 40 3.71 12.14 7.11
N ILE A 41 4.74 11.29 7.23
CA ILE A 41 4.79 10.01 6.52
C ILE A 41 3.64 9.09 6.94
N LEU A 42 3.33 9.04 8.24
CA LEU A 42 2.17 8.27 8.73
C LEU A 42 0.84 8.80 8.15
N GLY A 43 0.72 10.12 7.98
CA GLY A 43 -0.41 10.75 7.28
C GLY A 43 -0.54 10.25 5.85
N VAL A 44 0.57 10.26 5.09
CA VAL A 44 0.61 9.75 3.70
C VAL A 44 0.24 8.26 3.64
N ILE A 45 0.76 7.44 4.55
CA ILE A 45 0.42 6.01 4.68
C ILE A 45 -1.09 5.82 4.87
N LYS A 46 -1.68 6.56 5.82
CA LYS A 46 -3.11 6.47 6.11
C LYS A 46 -3.98 6.92 4.96
N GLN A 47 -3.64 8.05 4.33
CA GLN A 47 -4.39 8.59 3.20
C GLN A 47 -4.36 7.62 2.01
N ASN A 48 -3.19 7.11 1.63
CA ASN A 48 -3.07 6.18 0.52
C ASN A 48 -3.78 4.85 0.82
N GLY A 49 -3.53 4.25 1.98
CA GLY A 49 -4.16 2.98 2.35
C GLY A 49 -5.68 3.06 2.40
N GLN A 50 -6.22 4.16 2.95
CA GLN A 50 -7.67 4.39 3.01
C GLN A 50 -8.27 4.63 1.62
N ALA A 51 -7.65 5.46 0.78
CA ALA A 51 -8.15 5.74 -0.57
C ALA A 51 -8.22 4.46 -1.44
N VAL A 52 -7.19 3.62 -1.34
CA VAL A 52 -7.13 2.31 -1.99
C VAL A 52 -8.26 1.40 -1.51
N LEU A 53 -8.45 1.31 -0.19
CA LEU A 53 -9.48 0.46 0.42
C LEU A 53 -10.89 0.91 0.05
N GLU A 54 -11.17 2.21 0.09
CA GLU A 54 -12.47 2.79 -0.28
C GLU A 54 -12.80 2.57 -1.76
N THR A 55 -11.81 2.75 -2.64
CA THR A 55 -11.98 2.51 -4.09
C THR A 55 -12.36 1.07 -4.38
N MET A 56 -11.65 0.11 -3.77
CA MET A 56 -11.95 -1.30 -3.93
C MET A 56 -13.28 -1.69 -3.26
N ASP A 57 -13.54 -1.21 -2.04
CA ASP A 57 -14.77 -1.50 -1.31
C ASP A 57 -16.01 -1.05 -2.09
N LYS A 58 -15.99 0.18 -2.61
CA LYS A 58 -17.06 0.70 -3.46
C LYS A 58 -17.24 -0.13 -4.72
N THR A 59 -16.16 -0.53 -5.39
CA THR A 59 -16.25 -1.26 -6.66
C THR A 59 -16.77 -2.69 -6.45
N ILE A 60 -16.30 -3.38 -5.41
CA ILE A 60 -16.74 -4.74 -5.07
C ILE A 60 -18.19 -4.75 -4.60
N ARG A 61 -18.61 -3.82 -3.71
CA ARG A 61 -20.00 -3.76 -3.23
C ARG A 61 -21.03 -3.49 -4.32
N ASN A 62 -20.61 -2.74 -5.35
CA ASN A 62 -21.46 -2.37 -6.47
C ASN A 62 -21.31 -3.32 -7.68
N SER A 63 -20.52 -4.39 -7.54
CA SER A 63 -20.35 -5.40 -8.58
C SER A 63 -21.50 -6.40 -8.55
N ASP A 64 -21.83 -6.94 -9.72
CA ASP A 64 -22.80 -8.01 -9.88
C ASP A 64 -22.14 -9.36 -9.59
N ASN A 65 -20.86 -9.49 -9.92
CA ASN A 65 -20.08 -10.71 -9.67
C ASN A 65 -18.60 -10.37 -9.42
N VAL A 66 -17.89 -11.31 -8.79
CA VAL A 66 -16.46 -11.26 -8.55
C VAL A 66 -15.80 -12.52 -9.10
N VAL A 67 -14.80 -12.35 -9.94
CA VAL A 67 -14.00 -13.41 -10.56
C VAL A 67 -12.52 -13.27 -10.18
N CYS A 68 -11.78 -14.37 -10.32
CA CYS A 68 -10.38 -14.52 -9.89
C CYS A 68 -10.03 -14.45 -8.38
N PRO A 69 -10.94 -14.46 -7.39
CA PRO A 69 -10.49 -14.38 -6.02
C PRO A 69 -9.85 -15.72 -5.59
N PHE A 70 -8.75 -15.66 -4.84
CA PHE A 70 -8.16 -16.85 -4.26
C PHE A 70 -9.16 -17.54 -3.32
N PHE A 71 -9.37 -18.83 -3.59
CA PHE A 71 -10.15 -19.70 -2.73
C PHE A 71 -9.20 -20.30 -1.69
N LEU A 72 -9.59 -20.23 -0.42
CA LEU A 72 -9.01 -21.05 0.64
C LEU A 72 -9.48 -22.50 0.44
N SER A 73 -9.12 -23.13 -0.68
CA SER A 73 -9.33 -24.56 -0.92
C SER A 73 -7.98 -25.28 -0.90
N PRO A 74 -7.82 -26.41 -0.19
CA PRO A 74 -6.56 -27.13 -0.10
C PRO A 74 -6.04 -27.70 -1.44
N THR A 75 -6.82 -27.66 -2.52
CA THR A 75 -6.55 -28.41 -3.76
C THR A 75 -6.29 -27.58 -5.00
N ASP A 76 -6.49 -26.25 -4.99
CA ASP A 76 -6.32 -25.40 -6.17
C ASP A 76 -5.18 -24.39 -5.99
N ILE A 77 -3.99 -24.77 -6.47
CA ILE A 77 -2.74 -24.02 -6.32
C ILE A 77 -2.43 -23.09 -7.51
N THR A 78 -3.40 -22.80 -8.38
CA THR A 78 -3.16 -22.00 -9.58
C THR A 78 -3.47 -20.51 -9.35
N SER A 79 -2.54 -19.84 -8.66
CA SER A 79 -2.01 -18.52 -9.07
C SER A 79 -2.96 -17.30 -9.19
N SER A 80 -3.77 -16.93 -8.19
CA SER A 80 -4.57 -15.67 -8.26
C SER A 80 -4.73 -14.85 -6.97
N SER A 81 -4.04 -15.16 -5.87
CA SER A 81 -4.17 -14.42 -4.57
C SER A 81 -3.83 -12.93 -4.63
N ASN A 82 -3.21 -12.50 -5.72
CA ASN A 82 -2.84 -11.12 -5.99
C ASN A 82 -3.74 -10.44 -7.03
N THR A 83 -4.71 -11.14 -7.62
CA THR A 83 -5.63 -10.58 -8.62
C THR A 83 -7.06 -10.71 -8.15
N LEU A 84 -7.84 -9.63 -8.25
CA LEU A 84 -9.26 -9.61 -8.01
C LEU A 84 -9.94 -8.94 -9.20
N VAL A 85 -11.00 -9.52 -9.72
CA VAL A 85 -11.77 -8.91 -10.80
C VAL A 85 -13.22 -8.79 -10.37
N THR A 86 -13.77 -7.61 -10.56
CA THR A 86 -15.18 -7.31 -10.32
C THR A 86 -15.86 -7.12 -11.66
N VAL A 87 -17.10 -7.58 -11.77
CA VAL A 87 -17.91 -7.48 -12.98
C VAL A 87 -19.14 -6.66 -12.66
N LYS A 88 -19.40 -5.63 -13.45
CA LYS A 88 -20.59 -4.80 -13.34
C LYS A 88 -21.11 -4.45 -14.72
N ASN A 89 -22.33 -4.83 -15.06
CA ASN A 89 -22.91 -4.60 -16.39
C ASN A 89 -22.00 -5.08 -17.54
N GLY A 90 -21.33 -6.22 -17.37
CA GLY A 90 -20.37 -6.76 -18.35
C GLY A 90 -19.02 -6.04 -18.43
N ILE A 91 -18.81 -4.99 -17.64
CA ILE A 91 -17.51 -4.31 -17.52
C ILE A 91 -16.69 -5.01 -16.44
N TYR A 92 -15.47 -5.40 -16.80
CA TYR A 92 -14.53 -6.03 -15.89
C TYR A 92 -13.57 -4.98 -15.36
N THR A 93 -13.52 -4.82 -14.05
CA THR A 93 -12.51 -3.99 -13.37
C THR A 93 -11.62 -4.91 -12.56
N ARG A 94 -10.34 -4.93 -12.93
CA ARG A 94 -9.32 -5.80 -12.35
C ARG A 94 -8.40 -5.01 -11.44
N TYR A 95 -8.14 -5.57 -10.28
CA TYR A 95 -7.15 -5.13 -9.32
C TYR A 95 -6.04 -6.16 -9.26
N ARG A 96 -4.78 -5.72 -9.36
CA ARG A 96 -3.62 -6.60 -9.18
C ARG A 96 -2.60 -5.99 -8.24
N PHE A 97 -2.22 -6.79 -7.25
CA PHE A 97 -1.11 -6.51 -6.35
C PHE A 97 0.23 -6.93 -6.97
N PHE A 98 1.19 -6.04 -6.85
CA PHE A 98 2.59 -6.26 -7.17
C PHE A 98 3.39 -6.12 -5.86
N PRO A 99 4.09 -7.17 -5.42
CA PRO A 99 4.90 -7.08 -4.21
C PRO A 99 6.05 -6.07 -4.37
N PRO A 100 6.58 -5.53 -3.26
CA PRO A 100 7.73 -4.65 -3.31
C PRO A 100 8.98 -5.39 -3.82
N GLU A 101 9.80 -4.68 -4.58
CA GLU A 101 11.12 -5.13 -5.05
C GLU A 101 12.22 -4.24 -4.42
N GLN A 102 13.49 -4.44 -4.77
CA GLN A 102 14.62 -3.77 -4.11
C GLN A 102 14.53 -2.24 -4.14
N GLU A 103 14.08 -1.66 -5.26
CA GLU A 103 13.95 -0.20 -5.43
C GLU A 103 12.53 0.24 -5.82
N ALA A 104 11.60 -0.71 -5.92
CA ALA A 104 10.22 -0.44 -6.31
C ALA A 104 9.25 -0.71 -5.16
N ASN A 105 8.38 0.26 -4.91
CA ASN A 105 7.29 0.12 -3.96
C ASN A 105 6.34 -1.00 -4.40
N GLY A 106 5.89 -1.80 -3.44
CA GLY A 106 4.75 -2.67 -3.67
C GLY A 106 3.50 -1.83 -3.87
N LEU A 107 2.63 -2.23 -4.78
CA LEU A 107 1.56 -1.39 -5.27
C LEU A 107 0.36 -2.22 -5.73
N ILE A 108 -0.79 -1.57 -5.87
CA ILE A 108 -1.97 -2.15 -6.50
C ILE A 108 -2.27 -1.36 -7.76
N LYS A 109 -2.37 -2.06 -8.88
CA LYS A 109 -2.82 -1.50 -10.16
C LYS A 109 -4.28 -1.85 -10.38
N GLN A 110 -5.01 -0.91 -10.98
CA GLN A 110 -6.36 -1.12 -11.48
C GLN A 110 -6.35 -0.98 -13.00
N ASP A 111 -6.99 -1.92 -13.71
CA ASP A 111 -7.27 -1.80 -15.13
C ASP A 111 -8.65 -2.33 -15.49
N ASN A 112 -9.09 -2.08 -16.72
CA ASN A 112 -10.36 -2.57 -17.26
C ASN A 112 -10.09 -3.45 -18.47
N PRO A 113 -9.75 -4.74 -18.28
CA PRO A 113 -9.45 -5.63 -19.38
C PRO A 113 -10.69 -5.80 -20.27
N VAL A 114 -10.43 -5.85 -21.58
CA VAL A 114 -11.45 -6.16 -22.59
C VAL A 114 -11.10 -7.48 -23.27
N LYS A 115 -12.12 -8.16 -23.79
CA LYS A 115 -11.94 -9.32 -24.65
C LYS A 115 -11.10 -8.95 -25.86
N GLN A 116 -10.24 -9.87 -26.26
CA GLN A 116 -9.37 -9.70 -27.42
C GLN A 116 -9.88 -10.56 -28.58
N ASN A 117 -9.50 -10.17 -29.80
CA ASN A 117 -9.62 -11.09 -30.92
C ASN A 117 -8.48 -12.10 -30.83
N VAL A 118 -8.81 -13.38 -30.99
CA VAL A 118 -7.82 -14.46 -30.91
C VAL A 118 -7.12 -14.59 -32.26
N GLY A 119 -5.87 -14.12 -32.35
CA GLY A 119 -5.05 -14.15 -33.58
C GLY A 119 -5.38 -13.03 -34.58
N GLU A 120 -4.97 -13.21 -35.84
CA GLU A 120 -5.37 -12.34 -36.97
C GLU A 120 -6.82 -12.58 -37.43
N THR A 121 -7.49 -13.59 -36.88
CA THR A 121 -8.89 -13.89 -37.15
C THR A 121 -9.83 -13.04 -36.30
N THR A 122 -10.94 -12.58 -36.89
CA THR A 122 -12.00 -11.76 -36.24
C THR A 122 -12.85 -12.54 -35.23
N ILE A 123 -12.31 -13.59 -34.61
CA ILE A 123 -13.04 -14.40 -33.63
C ILE A 123 -12.78 -13.81 -32.25
N GLU A 124 -13.84 -13.30 -31.64
CA GLU A 124 -13.82 -12.77 -30.28
C GLU A 124 -13.56 -13.90 -29.27
N GLU A 125 -12.69 -13.62 -28.30
CA GLU A 125 -12.40 -14.51 -27.18
C GLU A 125 -13.69 -14.92 -26.43
N THR A 126 -13.83 -16.21 -26.14
CA THR A 126 -14.97 -16.72 -25.35
C THR A 126 -14.88 -16.29 -23.89
N ASP A 127 -16.01 -16.24 -23.17
CA ASP A 127 -16.03 -15.83 -21.76
C ASP A 127 -15.06 -16.63 -20.86
N PRO A 128 -14.98 -17.97 -20.96
CA PRO A 128 -14.04 -18.74 -20.15
C PRO A 128 -12.57 -18.41 -20.45
N GLN A 129 -12.22 -18.29 -21.74
CA GLN A 129 -10.86 -17.93 -22.16
C GLN A 129 -10.46 -16.54 -21.64
N PHE A 130 -11.39 -15.59 -21.73
CA PHE A 130 -11.19 -14.24 -21.21
C PHE A 130 -10.95 -14.24 -19.70
N VAL A 131 -11.79 -14.95 -18.94
CA VAL A 131 -11.65 -15.06 -17.48
C VAL A 131 -10.32 -15.70 -17.11
N ASP A 132 -9.94 -16.81 -17.75
CA ASP A 132 -8.66 -17.48 -17.49
C ASP A 132 -7.47 -16.55 -17.76
N ARG A 133 -7.50 -15.80 -18.86
CA ARG A 133 -6.47 -14.83 -19.20
C ARG A 133 -6.37 -13.72 -18.17
N ILE A 134 -7.48 -13.09 -17.78
CA ILE A 134 -7.43 -11.95 -16.85
C ILE A 134 -7.08 -12.37 -15.41
N CYS A 135 -7.43 -13.60 -15.01
CA CYS A 135 -7.08 -14.17 -13.72
C CYS A 135 -5.60 -14.56 -13.63
N ASN A 136 -4.94 -14.88 -14.75
CA ASN A 136 -3.52 -15.19 -14.78
C ASN A 136 -2.67 -13.98 -14.39
N VAL A 137 -1.80 -14.13 -13.38
CA VAL A 137 -0.90 -13.07 -12.87
C VAL A 137 0.07 -12.50 -13.93
N SER A 138 0.35 -13.25 -14.99
CA SER A 138 1.27 -12.85 -16.06
C SER A 138 0.57 -12.04 -17.16
N SER A 139 -0.76 -11.95 -17.15
CA SER A 139 -1.48 -11.19 -18.18
C SER A 139 -1.15 -9.71 -18.10
N LEU A 140 -0.94 -9.08 -19.25
CA LEU A 140 -0.64 -7.66 -19.32
C LEU A 140 -1.81 -6.84 -18.78
N LEU A 141 -1.50 -5.74 -18.10
CA LEU A 141 -2.48 -4.74 -17.71
C LEU A 141 -2.51 -3.64 -18.76
N SER A 142 -3.68 -3.38 -19.33
CA SER A 142 -3.88 -2.37 -20.36
C SER A 142 -4.35 -1.08 -19.72
N ASN A 143 -3.63 0.03 -19.93
CA ASN A 143 -3.96 1.35 -19.36
C ASN A 143 -4.15 1.32 -17.83
N ALA A 144 -3.28 0.58 -17.13
CA ALA A 144 -3.35 0.46 -15.68
C ALA A 144 -3.13 1.79 -14.96
N VAL A 145 -3.96 2.03 -13.95
CA VAL A 145 -3.85 3.14 -13.00
C VAL A 145 -3.24 2.62 -11.70
N PHE A 146 -2.29 3.35 -11.15
CA PHE A 146 -1.73 3.07 -9.82
C PHE A 146 -2.68 3.62 -8.74
N LEU A 147 -3.04 2.79 -7.76
CA LEU A 147 -3.92 3.23 -6.66
C LEU A 147 -3.17 3.87 -5.50
N THR A 148 -1.84 3.83 -5.51
CA THR A 148 -0.96 4.41 -4.49
C THR A 148 0.09 5.32 -5.10
N ASP A 149 0.61 6.25 -4.32
CA ASP A 149 1.85 6.97 -4.65
C ASP A 149 3.04 6.00 -4.70
N THR A 150 3.60 5.85 -5.91
CA THR A 150 4.70 4.92 -6.20
C THR A 150 6.08 5.54 -6.06
N ASN A 151 6.18 6.82 -5.66
CA ASN A 151 7.47 7.45 -5.43
C ASN A 151 8.23 6.69 -4.32
N PRO A 152 9.46 6.20 -4.59
CA PRO A 152 10.19 5.37 -3.62
C PRO A 152 10.63 6.16 -2.37
N GLN A 153 10.75 7.49 -2.45
CA GLN A 153 11.23 8.34 -1.35
C GLN A 153 10.11 9.02 -0.58
N THR A 154 9.01 9.41 -1.24
CA THR A 154 7.93 10.18 -0.62
C THR A 154 6.60 9.44 -0.55
N GLY A 155 6.45 8.39 -1.34
CA GLY A 155 5.23 7.60 -1.44
C GLY A 155 5.17 6.46 -0.42
N VAL A 156 4.42 5.42 -0.77
CA VAL A 156 4.15 4.28 0.11
C VAL A 156 4.41 2.97 -0.61
N SER A 157 4.73 1.94 0.17
CA SER A 157 4.82 0.57 -0.32
C SER A 157 3.76 -0.28 0.34
N ILE A 158 2.99 -1.01 -0.47
CA ILE A 158 2.07 -2.04 -0.03
C ILE A 158 2.84 -3.37 0.13
N SER A 159 2.51 -4.15 1.14
CA SER A 159 3.02 -5.51 1.34
C SER A 159 1.95 -6.44 1.92
N ILE A 160 2.23 -7.74 1.86
CA ILE A 160 1.45 -8.76 2.57
C ILE A 160 2.07 -9.01 3.95
N GLN A 161 1.23 -9.38 4.93
CA GLN A 161 1.73 -9.82 6.23
C GLN A 161 2.33 -11.23 6.11
N SER A 162 3.39 -11.53 6.87
CA SER A 162 3.98 -12.87 6.94
C SER A 162 2.91 -13.93 7.25
N GLY A 163 2.89 -15.01 6.46
CA GLY A 163 1.89 -16.08 6.60
C GLY A 163 0.59 -15.88 5.82
N GLN A 164 0.46 -14.79 5.03
CA GLN A 164 -0.65 -14.64 4.08
C GLN A 164 -0.25 -15.07 2.67
N SER A 165 -1.15 -15.76 1.97
CA SER A 165 -0.93 -16.18 0.57
C SER A 165 -1.16 -15.05 -0.45
N GLY A 166 -1.80 -13.94 -0.07
CA GLY A 166 -2.02 -12.75 -0.90
C GLY A 166 -2.94 -11.73 -0.24
N ILE A 167 -3.26 -10.66 -0.97
CA ILE A 167 -4.07 -9.55 -0.43
C ILE A 167 -5.58 -9.76 -0.59
N PHE A 168 -6.00 -10.61 -1.52
CA PHE A 168 -7.40 -10.89 -1.81
C PHE A 168 -7.74 -12.31 -1.39
N THR A 169 -8.81 -12.47 -0.61
CA THR A 169 -9.31 -13.77 -0.20
C THR A 169 -10.82 -13.81 -0.33
N ARG A 170 -11.37 -14.89 -0.89
CA ARG A 170 -12.81 -15.14 -0.88
C ARG A 170 -13.12 -16.33 0.01
N ASN A 171 -14.01 -16.10 0.96
CA ASN A 171 -14.56 -17.13 1.81
C ASN A 171 -15.98 -17.46 1.32
N ARG A 172 -16.17 -18.69 0.86
CA ARG A 172 -17.48 -19.23 0.51
C ARG A 172 -18.10 -19.83 1.76
N SER A 173 -19.31 -19.38 2.09
CA SER A 173 -20.04 -19.90 3.24
C SER A 173 -21.33 -20.56 2.73
N SER A 174 -21.47 -21.87 2.97
CA SER A 174 -22.66 -22.62 2.56
C SER A 174 -23.92 -21.98 3.18
N GLY A 175 -24.89 -21.63 2.34
CA GLY A 175 -26.14 -20.99 2.77
C GLY A 175 -26.07 -19.47 3.02
N PHE A 176 -24.91 -18.84 2.82
CA PHE A 176 -24.74 -17.39 2.95
C PHE A 176 -24.10 -16.76 1.71
N LYS A 177 -24.22 -15.45 1.60
CA LYS A 177 -23.52 -14.67 0.57
C LYS A 177 -22.00 -14.78 0.78
N ASP A 178 -21.28 -14.99 -0.31
CA ASP A 178 -19.82 -15.05 -0.31
C ASP A 178 -19.21 -13.78 0.26
N LYS A 179 -18.07 -13.91 0.95
CA LYS A 179 -17.34 -12.78 1.54
C LYS A 179 -16.00 -12.59 0.86
N VAL A 180 -15.70 -11.38 0.43
CA VAL A 180 -14.37 -10.98 -0.07
C VAL A 180 -13.67 -10.17 1.01
N THR A 181 -12.50 -10.64 1.44
CA THR A 181 -11.64 -9.91 2.36
C THR A 181 -10.42 -9.41 1.62
N ILE A 182 -10.18 -8.10 1.76
CA ILE A 182 -8.98 -7.43 1.30
C ILE A 182 -8.13 -7.15 2.53
N LYS A 183 -6.87 -7.58 2.52
CA LYS A 183 -5.96 -7.38 3.64
C LYS A 183 -4.55 -7.11 3.15
N PHE A 184 -3.99 -5.94 3.48
CA PHE A 184 -2.62 -5.57 3.12
C PHE A 184 -2.03 -4.61 4.17
N THR A 185 -0.70 -4.54 4.22
CA THR A 185 0.02 -3.57 5.04
C THR A 185 0.59 -2.47 4.17
N VAL A 186 0.65 -1.25 4.70
CA VAL A 186 1.27 -0.11 4.05
C VAL A 186 2.41 0.38 4.93
N LYS A 187 3.58 0.57 4.32
CA LYS A 187 4.80 1.06 4.94
C LYS A 187 5.35 2.27 4.15
N PRO A 188 6.31 3.03 4.71
CA PRO A 188 7.00 4.06 3.94
C PRO A 188 7.60 3.49 2.65
N GLY A 189 7.78 4.34 1.63
CA GLY A 189 8.44 3.95 0.38
C GLY A 189 9.81 3.30 0.62
N VAL A 190 10.20 2.37 -0.27
CA VAL A 190 11.41 1.55 -0.10
C VAL A 190 12.71 2.37 -0.12
N GLY A 191 12.69 3.56 -0.72
CA GLY A 191 13.80 4.51 -0.76
C GLY A 191 13.85 5.50 0.42
N VAL A 192 12.94 5.41 1.39
CA VAL A 192 13.00 6.23 2.61
C VAL A 192 14.18 5.78 3.47
N SER A 193 14.99 6.73 3.94
CA SER A 193 16.14 6.47 4.82
C SER A 193 15.77 5.61 6.02
N ILE A 194 16.61 4.61 6.31
CA ILE A 194 16.43 3.62 7.39
C ILE A 194 16.24 4.29 8.75
N SER A 195 16.89 5.44 8.99
CA SER A 195 16.77 6.21 10.23
C SER A 195 15.34 6.73 10.47
N VAL A 196 14.53 6.85 9.42
CA VAL A 196 13.14 7.29 9.48
C VAL A 196 12.19 6.10 9.32
N SER A 197 12.41 5.23 8.31
CA SER A 197 11.54 4.10 8.03
C SER A 197 11.55 3.05 9.15
N GLY A 198 12.70 2.82 9.80
CA GLY A 198 12.82 1.92 10.95
C GLY A 198 12.10 2.39 12.22
N GLN A 199 11.58 3.63 12.24
CA GLN A 199 10.83 4.20 13.36
C GLN A 199 9.31 4.27 13.10
N ILE A 200 8.87 3.86 11.92
CA ILE A 200 7.47 3.92 11.49
C ILE A 200 6.97 2.50 11.32
N ASP A 201 6.05 2.10 12.19
CA ASP A 201 5.43 0.78 12.10
C ASP A 201 4.53 0.69 10.86
N PRO A 202 4.55 -0.43 10.12
CA PRO A 202 3.60 -0.69 9.05
C PRO A 202 2.16 -0.64 9.57
N VAL A 203 1.26 -0.05 8.79
CA VAL A 203 -0.17 0.05 9.12
C VAL A 203 -0.94 -1.02 8.37
N LEU A 204 -1.74 -1.82 9.10
CA LEU A 204 -2.61 -2.83 8.50
C LEU A 204 -3.93 -2.21 8.03
N PHE A 205 -4.30 -2.48 6.78
CA PHE A 205 -5.60 -2.16 6.20
C PHE A 205 -6.33 -3.46 5.90
N GLN A 206 -7.59 -3.52 6.32
CA GLN A 206 -8.43 -4.68 6.10
C GLN A 206 -9.89 -4.26 5.94
N THR A 207 -10.58 -4.86 4.97
CA THR A 207 -12.04 -4.79 4.86
C THR A 207 -12.58 -6.17 4.45
N THR A 208 -13.81 -6.45 4.87
CA THR A 208 -14.54 -7.66 4.45
C THR A 208 -15.90 -7.23 3.92
N ILE A 209 -16.19 -7.67 2.70
CA ILE A 209 -17.35 -7.26 1.93
C ILE A 209 -18.20 -8.49 1.65
N ASN A 210 -19.47 -8.43 2.03
CA ASN A 210 -20.44 -9.44 1.63
C ASN A 210 -20.85 -9.15 0.18
N LEU A 211 -20.64 -10.11 -0.72
CA LEU A 211 -21.16 -10.04 -2.08
C LEU A 211 -22.69 -10.08 -2.07
N ARG A 212 -23.33 -9.59 -3.12
CA ARG A 212 -24.79 -9.54 -3.20
C ARG A 212 -25.41 -10.85 -3.65
#